data_AF-A0A523I654-F1
#
_entry.id   AF-A0A523I654-F1
#
_cell.length_a   1.000
_cell.length_b   1.000
_cell.length_c   1.000
_cell.angle_alpha   90.00
_cell.angle_beta   90.00
_cell.angle_gamma   90.00
#
_symmetry.space_group_name_H-M   'P 1'
#
loop_
_entity.id
_entity.type
_entity.pdbx_description
1 polymer ?
#
loop_
_entity_poly.entity_id
_entity_poly.type
_entity_poly.pdbx_seq_one_letter_code
_entity_poly.pdbx_strand_id
1 'polypeptide(L)' 'GSPILAGVLAYIDCELHEEHDAGDHTIAVGLVKALEIHDEVRGPLLFFRGRYGDFRQPD' A
#
# COMPACT_ATOMS: atom_id res chain seq x y z
N GLY A 1 -13.96 5.12 10.77
CA GLY A 1 -12.77 4.42 10.26
C GLY A 1 -12.22 5.18 9.08
N SER A 2 -10.99 4.88 8.69
CA SER A 2 -10.38 5.43 7.48
C SER A 2 -11.12 4.94 6.22
N PRO A 3 -11.17 5.74 5.14
CA PRO A 3 -11.86 5.33 3.92
C PRO A 3 -11.13 4.17 3.22
N ILE A 4 -11.88 3.13 2.84
CA ILE A 4 -11.39 2.06 1.96
C ILE A 4 -11.75 2.44 0.52
N LEU A 5 -10.75 2.49 -0.35
CA LEU A 5 -10.93 2.86 -1.75
C LEU A 5 -11.39 1.65 -2.58
N ALA A 6 -12.40 1.83 -3.43
CA ALA A 6 -12.81 0.80 -4.37
C ALA A 6 -11.79 0.62 -5.50
N GLY A 7 -11.62 -0.62 -5.98
CA GLY A 7 -10.75 -0.94 -7.13
C GLY A 7 -9.25 -0.95 -6.83
N VAL A 8 -8.85 -0.95 -5.57
CA VAL A 8 -7.46 -1.20 -5.16
C VAL A 8 -7.13 -2.70 -5.27
N LEU A 9 -5.85 -3.03 -5.40
CA LEU A 9 -5.39 -4.42 -5.34
C LEU A 9 -5.59 -5.03 -3.94
N ALA A 10 -5.36 -4.22 -2.90
CA ALA A 10 -5.50 -4.60 -1.50
C ALA A 10 -5.57 -3.35 -0.62
N TYR A 11 -6.06 -3.48 0.61
CA TYR A 11 -5.95 -2.46 1.65
C TYR A 11 -5.46 -3.07 2.98
N ILE A 12 -4.88 -2.21 3.82
CA ILE A 12 -4.55 -2.53 5.21
C ILE A 12 -5.12 -1.41 6.09
N ASP A 13 -6.02 -1.77 7.00
CA ASP A 13 -6.55 -0.84 8.00
C ASP A 13 -5.72 -0.94 9.29
N CYS A 14 -5.28 0.20 9.79
CA CYS A 14 -4.33 0.28 10.89
C CYS A 14 -4.77 1.32 11.93
N GLU A 15 -4.48 1.03 13.19
CA GLU A 15 -4.45 2.02 14.26
C GLU A 15 -3.02 2.56 14.37
N LEU A 16 -2.84 3.89 14.50
CA LEU A 16 -1.51 4.47 14.67
C LEU A 16 -0.88 3.97 15.96
N HIS A 17 0.26 3.30 15.86
CA HIS A 17 0.96 2.69 16.98
C HIS A 17 2.12 3.55 17.47
N GLU A 18 2.97 4.01 16.55
CA GLU A 18 4.14 4.83 16.85
C GLU A 18 4.50 5.74 15.67
N GLU A 19 5.18 6.84 15.95
CA GLU A 19 5.78 7.72 14.95
C GLU A 19 7.25 7.97 15.30
N HIS A 20 8.12 7.99 14.28
CA HIS A 20 9.53 8.31 14.42
C HIS A 20 9.96 9.42 13.46
N ASP A 21 10.78 10.35 13.94
CA ASP A 21 11.38 11.39 13.12
C ASP A 21 12.37 10.81 12.10
N ALA A 22 12.26 11.21 10.84
CA ALA A 22 13.12 10.76 9.74
C ALA A 22 13.54 11.93 8.82
N GLY A 23 13.99 13.03 9.42
CA GLY A 23 14.42 14.23 8.70
C GLY A 23 13.23 15.10 8.29
N ASP A 24 12.98 15.22 6.98
CA ASP A 24 11.82 15.94 6.43
C ASP A 24 10.56 15.06 6.29
N HIS A 25 10.63 13.81 6.75
CA HIS A 25 9.54 12.84 6.79
C HIS A 25 9.34 12.26 8.19
N THR A 26 8.19 11.61 8.40
CA THR A 26 7.85 10.83 9.59
C THR A 26 7.64 9.36 9.18
N ILE A 27 8.23 8.44 9.93
CA ILE A 27 7.92 7.01 9.82
C ILE A 27 6.76 6.71 10.76
N ALA A 28 5.58 6.44 10.21
CA ALA A 28 4.42 6.00 10.97
C ALA A 28 4.34 4.47 10.99
N VAL A 29 4.26 3.90 12.20
CA VAL A 29 4.06 2.46 12.44
C VAL A 29 2.59 2.23 12.79
N GLY A 30 1.92 1.37 12.02
CA GLY A 30 0.50 1.03 12.22
C GLY A 30 0.31 -0.38 12.78
N LEU A 31 -0.54 -0.51 13.80
CA LEU A 31 -1.03 -1.80 14.28
C LEU A 31 -2.17 -2.27 13.38
N VAL A 32 -1.97 -3.36 12.64
CA VAL A 32 -2.95 -3.89 11.69
C VAL A 32 -4.22 -4.35 12.41
N LYS A 33 -5.37 -3.85 11.95
CA LYS A 33 -6.70 -4.20 12.45
C LYS A 33 -7.49 -5.04 11.46
N ALA A 34 -7.30 -4.79 10.16
CA ALA A 34 -7.92 -5.55 9.08
C ALA A 34 -7.06 -5.46 7.80
N LEU A 35 -7.26 -6.41 6.90
CA LEU A 35 -6.64 -6.46 5.57
C LEU A 35 -7.56 -7.22 4.62
N GLU A 36 -7.61 -6.79 3.36
CA GLU A 36 -8.28 -7.53 2.28
C GLU A 36 -7.45 -7.44 1.00
N ILE A 37 -7.51 -8.50 0.19
CA ILE A 37 -6.91 -8.59 -1.15
C ILE A 37 -8.05 -8.80 -2.15
N HIS A 38 -8.02 -8.06 -3.26
CA HIS A 38 -9.01 -8.14 -4.31
C HIS A 38 -8.45 -8.88 -5.52
N ASP A 39 -8.87 -10.14 -5.70
CA ASP A 39 -8.35 -11.07 -6.72
C ASP A 39 -8.67 -10.68 -8.17
N GLU A 40 -9.59 -9.74 -8.39
CA GLU A 40 -9.94 -9.23 -9.72
C GLU A 40 -8.91 -8.30 -10.36
N VAL A 41 -7.89 -7.87 -9.61
CA VAL A 41 -6.84 -6.97 -10.11
C VAL A 41 -5.65 -7.76 -10.66
N ARG A 42 -5.29 -7.52 -11.92
CA ARG A 42 -4.32 -8.34 -12.69
C ARG A 42 -2.88 -8.34 -12.14
N GLY A 43 -2.50 -7.36 -11.32
CA GLY A 43 -1.13 -7.24 -10.81
C GLY A 43 -0.85 -5.85 -10.21
N PRO A 44 0.34 -5.66 -9.60
CA PRO A 44 0.69 -4.41 -8.95
C PRO A 44 0.95 -3.28 -9.96
N LEU A 45 0.64 -2.05 -9.55
CA LEU A 45 1.14 -0.85 -10.20
C LEU A 45 2.58 -0.59 -9.73
N LEU A 46 3.54 -0.70 -10.64
CA LEU A 46 4.94 -0.42 -10.34
C LEU A 46 5.29 1.03 -10.68
N PHE A 47 6.18 1.64 -9.91
CA PHE A 47 6.77 2.95 -10.21
C PHE A 47 8.30 2.85 -10.26
N PHE A 48 8.89 3.23 -11.39
CA PHE A 48 10.33 3.22 -11.56
C PHE A 48 10.77 4.36 -12.49
N ARG A 49 11.78 5.14 -12.06
CA ARG A 49 12.36 6.27 -12.82
C ARG A 49 11.32 7.25 -13.37
N GLY A 50 10.32 7.61 -12.55
CA GLY A 50 9.31 8.60 -12.94
C GLY A 50 8.21 8.06 -13.84
N ARG A 51 8.10 6.75 -14.03
CA ARG A 51 7.09 6.13 -14.90
C ARG A 51 6.39 4.98 -14.20
N TYR A 52 5.12 4.81 -14.55
CA TYR A 52 4.31 3.66 -14.15
C TYR A 52 4.52 2.48 -15.10
N GLY A 53 4.39 1.26 -14.56
CA GLY A 53 4.47 0.02 -15.31
C GLY A 53 3.77 -1.15 -14.60
N ASP A 54 3.82 -2.31 -15.25
CA ASP A 54 3.29 -3.58 -14.80
C ASP A 54 4.43 -4.53 -14.37
N PHE A 55 4.11 -5.47 -13.47
CA PHE A 55 4.98 -6.61 -13.25
C PHE A 55 4.79 -7.64 -14.37
N ARG A 56 5.88 -8.06 -15.00
CA ARG A 56 5.88 -9.17 -15.96
C ARG A 56 6.71 -10.29 -15.37
N GLN A 57 6.06 -11.41 -15.11
CA GLN A 57 6.76 -12.62 -14.73
C GLN A 57 7.62 -13.05 -15.93
N PRO A 58 8.93 -13.31 -15.76
CA PRO A 58 9.74 -13.88 -16.81
C PRO A 58 9.23 -15.28 -17.18
N ASP A 59 9.43 -15.66 -18.44
CA ASP A 59 9.08 -16.99 -18.98
C ASP A 59 9.88 -18.13 -18.32
#